data_AF-A0A372QV89-F1
#
_entry.id   AF-A0A372QV89-F1
#
_cell.length_a   1.000
_cell.length_b   1.000
_cell.length_c   1.000
_cell.angle_alpha   90.00
_cell.angle_beta   90.00
_cell.angle_gamma   90.00
#
_symmetry.space_group_name_H-M   'P 1'
#
loop_
_entity.id
_entity.type
_entity.pdbx_description
1 polymer ?
#
loop_
_entity_poly.entity_id
_entity_poly.type
_entity_poly.pdbx_seq_one_letter_code
_entity_poly.pdbx_strand_id
1 'polypeptide(L)'
;MAPLLAREDAYIGQEAPDDYFNRISQILAYGNTLAVAGFNNAIKTNVLASKMAGRFVPPNPFNNAAAVLVNTSALFQQCLRDTYQTVMIGANRTSLKALNHEKFTIADLPETYEKRIKPYAQGIIFADALPYLYDHLPNKLSVRMRMIAPADLNAFFQNLRTLWLECAGQVWKESEKPSIQQISPSSQALAILPQKDDFKI
;
A
#
# COMPACT_ATOMS: atom_id res chain seq x y z
N MET A 1 -33.14 -4.73 -16.01
CA MET A 1 -32.15 -4.31 -14.99
C MET A 1 -31.55 -5.47 -14.20
N ALA A 2 -32.35 -6.35 -13.61
CA ALA A 2 -31.85 -7.49 -12.82
C ALA A 2 -30.78 -8.37 -13.53
N PRO A 3 -30.84 -8.64 -14.85
CA PRO A 3 -29.82 -9.45 -15.52
C PRO A 3 -28.46 -8.75 -15.64
N LEU A 4 -28.43 -7.42 -15.71
CA LEU A 4 -27.18 -6.65 -15.79
C LEU A 4 -26.53 -6.57 -14.41
N LEU A 5 -27.32 -6.28 -13.37
CA LEU A 5 -26.84 -6.30 -11.98
C LEU A 5 -26.33 -7.69 -11.57
N ALA A 6 -26.95 -8.78 -12.04
CA ALA A 6 -26.50 -10.13 -11.71
C ALA A 6 -25.07 -10.45 -12.19
N ARG A 7 -24.60 -9.78 -13.25
CA ARG A 7 -23.24 -9.96 -13.81
C ARG A 7 -22.15 -9.23 -13.03
N GLU A 8 -22.53 -8.27 -12.19
CA GLU A 8 -21.57 -7.53 -11.37
C GLU A 8 -21.06 -8.39 -10.22
N ASP A 9 -19.75 -8.47 -10.06
CA ASP A 9 -19.13 -9.15 -8.93
C ASP A 9 -19.41 -8.42 -7.61
N ALA A 10 -19.28 -9.14 -6.50
CA ALA A 10 -19.42 -8.55 -5.18
C ALA A 10 -18.28 -7.55 -4.91
N TYR A 11 -18.62 -6.40 -4.32
CA TYR A 11 -17.65 -5.36 -3.97
C TYR A 11 -17.03 -5.65 -2.60
N ILE A 12 -15.74 -6.00 -2.61
CA ILE A 12 -14.88 -6.24 -1.45
C ILE A 12 -13.73 -5.24 -1.36
N GLY A 13 -13.80 -4.12 -2.10
CA GLY A 13 -12.74 -3.10 -2.17
C GLY A 13 -11.73 -3.31 -3.31
N GLN A 14 -12.06 -4.14 -4.32
CA GLN A 14 -11.19 -4.46 -5.45
C GLN A 14 -10.87 -3.28 -6.38
N GLU A 15 -11.58 -2.17 -6.27
CA GLU A 15 -11.42 -0.96 -7.08
C GLU A 15 -11.83 0.28 -6.26
N ALA A 16 -11.58 1.48 -6.80
CA ALA A 16 -11.94 2.72 -6.13
C ALA A 16 -13.48 2.85 -5.99
N PRO A 17 -13.97 3.46 -4.88
CA PRO A 17 -15.40 3.71 -4.65
C PRO A 17 -16.14 4.36 -5.82
N ASP A 18 -15.48 5.30 -6.50
CA ASP A 18 -16.09 6.09 -7.57
C ASP A 18 -16.27 5.28 -8.85
N ASP A 19 -15.33 4.39 -9.17
CA ASP A 19 -15.42 3.52 -10.33
C ASP A 19 -16.58 2.54 -10.18
N TYR A 20 -16.66 1.89 -9.01
CA TYR A 20 -17.79 1.04 -8.63
C TYR A 20 -19.11 1.80 -8.72
N PHE A 21 -19.19 2.96 -8.06
CA PHE A 21 -20.41 3.77 -7.99
C PHE A 21 -20.88 4.20 -9.38
N ASN A 22 -19.97 4.65 -10.24
CA ASN A 22 -20.28 5.07 -11.60
C ASN A 22 -20.82 3.91 -12.42
N ARG A 23 -20.21 2.72 -12.33
CA ARG A 23 -20.63 1.54 -13.08
C ARG A 23 -22.05 1.10 -12.71
N ILE A 24 -22.34 0.97 -11.42
CA ILE A 24 -23.69 0.59 -10.98
C ILE A 24 -24.70 1.71 -11.28
N SER A 25 -24.31 2.98 -11.15
CA SER A 25 -25.17 4.13 -11.49
C SER A 25 -25.56 4.16 -12.97
N GLN A 26 -24.67 3.76 -13.88
CA GLN A 26 -25.00 3.60 -15.30
C GLN A 26 -26.05 2.51 -15.52
N ILE A 27 -25.95 1.37 -14.81
CA ILE A 27 -26.98 0.32 -14.87
C ILE A 27 -28.32 0.85 -14.35
N LEU A 28 -28.29 1.63 -13.26
CA LEU A 28 -29.48 2.27 -12.68
C LEU A 28 -30.12 3.32 -13.61
N ALA A 29 -29.33 3.98 -14.46
CA ALA A 29 -29.83 4.99 -15.40
C ALA A 29 -30.83 4.41 -16.42
N TYR A 30 -30.65 3.15 -16.85
CA TYR A 30 -31.63 2.44 -17.69
C TYR A 30 -33.00 2.28 -17.00
N GLY A 31 -33.04 2.21 -15.67
CA GLY A 31 -34.29 2.18 -14.91
C GLY A 31 -35.03 3.50 -14.94
N ASN A 32 -34.29 4.61 -14.90
CA ASN A 32 -34.87 5.96 -14.98
C ASN A 32 -35.54 6.19 -16.34
N THR A 33 -34.92 5.76 -17.44
CA THR A 33 -35.47 5.94 -18.79
C THR A 33 -36.78 5.18 -19.01
N LEU A 34 -37.02 4.12 -18.24
CA LEU A 34 -38.23 3.30 -18.32
C LEU A 34 -39.35 3.77 -17.38
N ALA A 35 -39.15 4.89 -16.65
CA ALA A 35 -40.12 5.49 -15.74
C ALA A 35 -40.77 4.49 -14.76
N VAL A 36 -39.99 3.51 -14.28
CA VAL A 36 -40.50 2.45 -13.41
C VAL A 36 -41.04 3.04 -12.10
N ALA A 37 -42.35 2.88 -11.88
CA ALA A 37 -43.00 3.34 -10.66
C ALA A 37 -42.33 2.70 -9.43
N GLY A 38 -42.03 3.53 -8.41
CA GLY A 38 -41.36 3.08 -7.19
C GLY A 38 -39.83 2.98 -7.27
N PHE A 39 -39.20 3.25 -8.42
CA PHE A 39 -37.73 3.31 -8.57
C PHE A 39 -37.14 4.62 -8.00
N ASN A 40 -37.38 4.84 -6.71
CA ASN A 40 -36.98 6.02 -5.96
C ASN A 40 -35.53 5.93 -5.44
N ASN A 41 -35.05 6.98 -4.77
CA ASN A 41 -33.68 7.07 -4.26
C ASN A 41 -33.32 5.97 -3.24
N ALA A 42 -34.28 5.56 -2.39
CA ALA A 42 -34.05 4.49 -1.42
C ALA A 42 -33.83 3.15 -2.11
N ILE A 43 -34.63 2.82 -3.12
CA ILE A 43 -34.44 1.59 -3.92
C ILE A 43 -33.09 1.60 -4.65
N LYS A 44 -32.70 2.73 -5.27
CA LYS A 44 -31.38 2.87 -5.91
C LYS A 44 -30.23 2.64 -4.92
N THR A 45 -30.38 3.19 -3.71
CA THR A 45 -29.40 3.03 -2.64
C THR A 45 -29.30 1.58 -2.17
N ASN A 46 -30.43 0.89 -2.04
CA ASN A 46 -30.45 -0.54 -1.71
C ASN A 46 -29.81 -1.39 -2.81
N VAL A 47 -29.99 -1.04 -4.09
CA VAL A 47 -29.33 -1.75 -5.19
C VAL A 47 -27.81 -1.56 -5.13
N LEU A 48 -27.32 -0.34 -4.90
CA LEU A 48 -25.90 -0.07 -4.67
C LEU A 48 -25.37 -0.87 -3.47
N ALA A 49 -26.11 -0.91 -2.36
CA ALA A 49 -25.73 -1.67 -1.17
C ALA A 49 -25.76 -3.19 -1.38
N SER A 50 -26.63 -3.72 -2.23
CA SER A 50 -26.86 -5.17 -2.36
C SER A 50 -25.67 -5.96 -2.91
N LYS A 51 -24.71 -5.27 -3.55
CA LYS A 51 -23.49 -5.87 -4.08
C LYS A 51 -22.29 -5.76 -3.15
N MET A 52 -22.45 -5.10 -2.01
CA MET A 52 -21.38 -4.95 -1.04
C MET A 52 -21.12 -6.26 -0.30
N ALA A 53 -19.85 -6.59 -0.04
CA ALA A 53 -19.44 -7.80 0.64
C ALA A 53 -18.25 -7.58 1.57
N GLY A 54 -17.97 -8.57 2.42
CA GLY A 54 -16.86 -8.53 3.37
C GLY A 54 -16.94 -7.33 4.33
N ARG A 55 -15.87 -6.53 4.40
CA ARG A 55 -15.77 -5.35 5.27
C ARG A 55 -16.55 -4.13 4.76
N PHE A 56 -17.13 -4.23 3.57
CA PHE A 56 -17.90 -3.17 2.93
C PHE A 56 -19.41 -3.36 3.07
N VAL A 57 -19.87 -4.49 3.66
CA VAL A 57 -21.29 -4.71 3.94
C VAL A 57 -21.81 -3.58 4.83
N PRO A 58 -22.87 -2.86 4.41
CA PRO A 58 -23.43 -1.79 5.20
C PRO A 58 -23.92 -2.27 6.57
N PRO A 59 -23.78 -1.45 7.62
CA PRO A 59 -24.35 -1.76 8.93
C PRO A 59 -25.88 -1.78 8.87
N ASN A 60 -26.51 -2.46 9.84
CA ASN A 60 -27.95 -2.42 10.04
C ASN A 60 -28.27 -1.82 11.41
N PRO A 61 -28.99 -0.68 11.49
CA PRO A 61 -29.51 0.13 10.39
C PRO A 61 -28.41 0.83 9.57
N PHE A 62 -28.69 1.09 8.29
CA PHE A 62 -27.71 1.71 7.38
C PHE A 62 -27.64 3.23 7.57
N ASN A 63 -26.86 3.64 8.57
CA ASN A 63 -26.58 5.03 8.88
C ASN A 63 -25.14 5.39 8.54
N ASN A 64 -24.91 6.65 8.15
CA ASN A 64 -23.55 7.18 8.01
C ASN A 64 -22.93 7.52 9.38
N ALA A 65 -21.69 8.01 9.38
CA ALA A 65 -20.96 8.37 10.59
C ALA A 65 -21.66 9.44 11.45
N ALA A 66 -22.55 10.25 10.87
CA ALA A 66 -23.34 11.27 11.57
C ALA A 66 -24.72 10.75 12.02
N ALA A 67 -24.93 9.42 12.04
CA ALA A 67 -26.19 8.77 12.37
C ALA A 67 -27.38 9.12 11.45
N VAL A 68 -27.10 9.62 10.23
CA VAL A 68 -28.12 9.92 9.22
C VAL A 68 -28.37 8.67 8.38
N LEU A 69 -29.65 8.35 8.16
CA LEU A 69 -30.06 7.24 7.30
C LEU A 69 -29.55 7.43 5.87
N VAL A 70 -28.84 6.44 5.35
CA VAL A 70 -28.30 6.44 3.99
C VAL A 70 -29.36 5.94 3.03
N ASN A 71 -30.15 6.87 2.49
CA ASN A 71 -31.26 6.58 1.56
C ASN A 71 -31.16 7.27 0.20
N THR A 72 -30.00 7.88 -0.10
CA THR A 72 -29.69 8.46 -1.41
C THR A 72 -28.35 7.97 -1.93
N SER A 73 -28.22 7.89 -3.26
CA SER A 73 -26.97 7.46 -3.92
C SER A 73 -25.78 8.32 -3.53
N ALA A 74 -25.97 9.63 -3.30
CA ALA A 74 -24.90 10.53 -2.86
C ALA A 74 -24.41 10.20 -1.44
N LEU A 75 -25.33 9.97 -0.50
CA LEU A 75 -24.97 9.57 0.86
C LEU A 75 -24.28 8.19 0.87
N PHE A 76 -24.72 7.28 0.01
CA PHE A 76 -24.06 5.98 -0.17
C PHE A 76 -22.64 6.14 -0.69
N GLN A 77 -22.43 6.94 -1.74
CA GLN A 77 -21.09 7.15 -2.32
C GLN A 77 -20.13 7.72 -1.28
N GLN A 78 -20.58 8.70 -0.49
CA GLN A 78 -19.76 9.26 0.59
C GLN A 78 -19.44 8.19 1.64
N CYS A 79 -20.44 7.43 2.11
CA CYS A 79 -20.22 6.38 3.09
C CYS A 79 -19.27 5.28 2.59
N LEU A 80 -19.37 4.92 1.30
CA LEU A 80 -18.46 3.98 0.66
C LEU A 80 -17.03 4.54 0.59
N ARG A 81 -16.85 5.82 0.23
CA ARG A 81 -15.53 6.47 0.27
C ARG A 81 -14.93 6.46 1.66
N ASP A 82 -15.71 6.82 2.68
CA ASP A 82 -15.24 6.85 4.07
C ASP A 82 -14.86 5.45 4.57
N THR A 83 -15.69 4.45 4.24
CA THR A 83 -15.44 3.04 4.59
C THR A 83 -14.21 2.53 3.86
N TYR A 84 -14.07 2.83 2.57
CA TYR A 84 -12.90 2.46 1.77
C TYR A 84 -11.64 3.07 2.32
N GLN A 85 -11.63 4.37 2.61
CA GLN A 85 -10.50 5.02 3.26
C GLN A 85 -10.20 4.37 4.61
N THR A 86 -11.18 4.12 5.45
CA THR A 86 -10.95 3.51 6.77
C THR A 86 -10.40 2.09 6.69
N VAL A 87 -11.01 1.24 5.86
CA VAL A 87 -10.61 -0.15 5.65
C VAL A 87 -9.22 -0.21 5.01
N MET A 88 -8.96 0.63 4.01
CA MET A 88 -7.67 0.70 3.35
C MET A 88 -6.60 1.31 4.26
N ILE A 89 -6.87 2.37 5.04
CA ILE A 89 -5.92 2.96 6.00
C ILE A 89 -5.55 1.93 7.08
N GLY A 90 -6.52 1.19 7.63
CA GLY A 90 -6.25 0.17 8.66
C GLY A 90 -5.47 -1.04 8.13
N ALA A 91 -5.83 -1.53 6.95
CA ALA A 91 -5.10 -2.59 6.26
C ALA A 91 -3.69 -2.13 5.86
N ASN A 92 -3.58 -0.95 5.25
CA ASN A 92 -2.32 -0.35 4.83
C ASN A 92 -1.42 -0.11 6.04
N ARG A 93 -1.91 0.43 7.16
CA ARG A 93 -1.08 0.65 8.36
C ARG A 93 -0.48 -0.64 8.91
N THR A 94 -1.26 -1.72 8.92
CA THR A 94 -0.79 -3.03 9.38
C THR A 94 0.23 -3.62 8.41
N SER A 95 -0.06 -3.57 7.11
CA SER A 95 0.84 -4.02 6.05
C SER A 95 2.12 -3.19 5.96
N LEU A 96 2.05 -1.86 6.13
CA LEU A 96 3.19 -0.94 6.18
C LEU A 96 4.06 -1.22 7.40
N LYS A 97 3.46 -1.48 8.56
CA LYS A 97 4.21 -1.92 9.74
C LYS A 97 4.93 -3.24 9.45
N ALA A 98 4.27 -4.22 8.82
CA ALA A 98 4.90 -5.49 8.45
C ALA A 98 6.04 -5.29 7.44
N LEU A 99 5.82 -4.49 6.38
CA LEU A 99 6.85 -4.12 5.41
C LEU A 99 8.06 -3.50 6.09
N ASN A 100 7.87 -2.51 6.97
CA ASN A 100 8.98 -1.80 7.59
C ASN A 100 9.94 -2.69 8.42
N HIS A 101 9.48 -3.86 8.87
CA HIS A 101 10.31 -4.81 9.64
C HIS A 101 10.92 -5.91 8.76
N GLU A 102 10.65 -5.91 7.46
CA GLU A 102 11.21 -6.86 6.53
C GLU A 102 12.51 -6.34 5.90
N LYS A 103 13.38 -7.27 5.52
CA LYS A 103 14.62 -7.01 4.77
C LYS A 103 14.86 -8.14 3.79
N PHE A 104 15.53 -7.82 2.68
CA PHE A 104 16.14 -8.81 1.81
C PHE A 104 17.53 -9.11 2.37
N THR A 105 17.71 -10.32 2.88
CA THR A 105 18.96 -10.74 3.54
C THR A 105 19.85 -11.54 2.61
N ILE A 106 21.11 -11.76 3.01
CA ILE A 106 22.07 -12.57 2.24
C ILE A 106 21.65 -14.04 2.11
N ALA A 107 20.78 -14.52 3.00
CA ALA A 107 20.26 -15.89 2.99
C ALA A 107 18.99 -16.01 2.13
N ASP A 108 18.43 -14.88 1.67
CA ASP A 108 17.22 -14.88 0.87
C ASP A 108 17.47 -15.19 -0.60
N LEU A 109 16.51 -15.89 -1.20
CA LEU A 109 16.32 -15.95 -2.64
C LEU A 109 15.22 -14.95 -3.03
N PRO A 110 15.27 -14.38 -4.25
CA PRO A 110 14.19 -13.54 -4.75
C PRO A 110 12.79 -14.16 -4.60
N GLU A 111 12.67 -15.47 -4.79
CA GLU A 111 11.42 -16.22 -4.67
C GLU A 111 10.91 -16.31 -3.23
N THR A 112 11.82 -16.53 -2.26
CA THR A 112 11.45 -16.62 -0.85
C THR A 112 11.07 -15.26 -0.30
N TYR A 113 11.82 -14.22 -0.70
CA TYR A 113 11.49 -12.84 -0.38
C TYR A 113 10.16 -12.39 -0.99
N GLU A 114 9.91 -12.66 -2.27
CA GLU A 114 8.63 -12.31 -2.92
C GLU A 114 7.45 -12.93 -2.15
N LYS A 115 7.55 -14.22 -1.78
CA LYS A 115 6.49 -14.90 -1.03
C LYS A 115 6.18 -14.24 0.31
N ARG A 116 7.18 -13.69 1.01
CA ARG A 116 6.96 -12.97 2.29
C ARG A 116 6.39 -11.58 2.09
N ILE A 117 6.88 -10.83 1.10
CA ILE A 117 6.59 -9.40 0.95
C ILE A 117 5.31 -9.13 0.17
N LYS A 118 5.05 -9.94 -0.86
CA LYS A 118 3.91 -9.72 -1.76
C LYS A 118 2.56 -9.63 -1.04
N PRO A 119 2.24 -10.45 -0.01
CA PRO A 119 0.99 -10.33 0.73
C PRO A 119 0.80 -8.97 1.42
N TYR A 120 1.89 -8.34 1.89
CA TYR A 120 1.84 -7.04 2.54
C TYR A 120 1.79 -5.90 1.51
N ALA A 121 2.59 -6.00 0.45
CA ALA A 121 2.70 -4.95 -0.56
C ALA A 121 1.50 -4.90 -1.52
N GLN A 122 0.83 -6.02 -1.81
CA GLN A 122 -0.25 -6.06 -2.80
C GLN A 122 -1.51 -5.25 -2.42
N GLY A 123 -1.71 -4.98 -1.13
CA GLY A 123 -2.83 -4.17 -0.64
C GLY A 123 -2.52 -2.67 -0.60
N ILE A 124 -1.27 -2.28 -0.84
CA ILE A 124 -0.78 -0.90 -0.76
C ILE A 124 -0.58 -0.38 -2.19
N ILE A 125 -0.88 0.90 -2.41
CA ILE A 125 -0.56 1.56 -3.68
C ILE A 125 0.95 1.44 -3.92
N PHE A 126 1.35 0.95 -5.09
CA PHE A 126 2.75 0.61 -5.35
C PHE A 126 3.71 1.79 -5.08
N ALA A 127 3.33 3.02 -5.45
CA ALA A 127 4.10 4.23 -5.16
C ALA A 127 4.37 4.43 -3.66
N ASP A 128 3.43 4.07 -2.79
CA ASP A 128 3.57 4.18 -1.34
C ASP A 128 4.41 3.03 -0.76
N ALA A 129 4.37 1.84 -1.37
CA ALA A 129 5.18 0.70 -0.96
C ALA A 129 6.64 0.80 -1.43
N LEU A 130 6.89 1.48 -2.54
CA LEU A 130 8.18 1.51 -3.23
C LEU A 130 9.37 1.96 -2.37
N PRO A 131 9.28 3.02 -1.53
CA PRO A 131 10.38 3.42 -0.66
C PRO A 131 10.82 2.30 0.29
N TYR A 132 9.84 1.59 0.89
CA TYR A 132 10.11 0.45 1.77
C TYR A 132 10.79 -0.68 1.01
N LEU A 133 10.27 -1.04 -0.16
CA LEU A 133 10.86 -2.07 -1.02
C LEU A 133 12.32 -1.75 -1.38
N TYR A 134 12.67 -0.49 -1.63
CA TYR A 134 14.06 -0.08 -1.85
C TYR A 134 14.92 -0.19 -0.59
N ASP A 135 14.36 0.10 0.59
CA ASP A 135 15.06 0.01 1.86
C ASP A 135 15.25 -1.44 2.35
N HIS A 136 14.44 -2.37 1.84
CA HIS A 136 14.63 -3.80 2.09
C HIS A 136 15.87 -4.34 1.39
N LEU A 137 16.17 -3.81 0.20
CA LEU A 137 17.25 -4.31 -0.64
C LEU A 137 18.63 -3.85 -0.11
N PRO A 138 19.65 -4.73 -0.19
CA PRO A 138 21.05 -4.34 -0.08
C PRO A 138 21.42 -3.21 -1.05
N ASN A 139 22.40 -2.39 -0.70
CA ASN A 139 22.70 -1.14 -1.39
C ASN A 139 22.86 -1.31 -2.92
N LYS A 140 23.64 -2.30 -3.36
CA LYS A 140 23.89 -2.54 -4.78
C LYS A 140 22.62 -3.01 -5.54
N LEU A 141 21.73 -3.79 -4.93
CA LEU A 141 20.43 -4.16 -5.54
C LEU A 141 19.52 -2.95 -5.60
N SER A 142 19.45 -2.18 -4.51
CA SER A 142 18.60 -0.99 -4.40
C SER A 142 18.92 0.05 -5.47
N VAL A 143 20.21 0.37 -5.65
CA VAL A 143 20.67 1.32 -6.69
C VAL A 143 20.31 0.83 -8.09
N ARG A 144 20.57 -0.45 -8.40
CA ARG A 144 20.24 -1.02 -9.71
C ARG A 144 18.73 -1.04 -9.96
N MET A 145 17.94 -1.41 -8.95
CA MET A 145 16.48 -1.39 -9.05
C MET A 145 15.92 0.01 -9.27
N ARG A 146 16.50 1.04 -8.64
CA ARG A 146 16.13 2.44 -8.87
C ARG A 146 16.42 2.89 -10.30
N MET A 147 17.51 2.42 -10.91
CA MET A 147 17.82 2.72 -12.32
C MET A 147 16.84 2.07 -13.29
N ILE A 148 16.34 0.87 -12.97
CA ILE A 148 15.34 0.18 -13.80
C ILE A 148 13.96 0.84 -13.66
N ALA A 149 13.65 1.41 -12.49
CA ALA A 149 12.38 2.07 -12.18
C ALA A 149 11.16 1.17 -12.51
N PRO A 150 10.96 0.06 -11.76
CA PRO A 150 9.87 -0.86 -12.02
C PRO A 150 8.51 -0.14 -12.01
N ALA A 151 7.66 -0.44 -13.00
CA ALA A 151 6.36 0.21 -13.17
C ALA A 151 5.31 -0.25 -12.14
N ASP A 152 5.44 -1.48 -11.63
CA ASP A 152 4.53 -2.07 -10.67
C ASP A 152 5.23 -3.14 -9.80
N LEU A 153 4.48 -3.71 -8.85
CA LEU A 153 4.97 -4.69 -7.89
C LEU A 153 5.45 -5.99 -8.57
N ASN A 154 4.81 -6.42 -9.66
CA ASN A 154 5.19 -7.63 -10.37
C ASN A 154 6.49 -7.41 -11.15
N ALA A 155 6.62 -6.25 -11.82
CA ALA A 155 7.85 -5.81 -12.46
C ALA A 155 9.00 -5.68 -11.46
N PHE A 156 8.75 -5.17 -10.25
CA PHE A 156 9.75 -5.11 -9.18
C PHE A 156 10.34 -6.50 -8.87
N PHE A 157 9.49 -7.52 -8.62
CA PHE A 157 9.98 -8.86 -8.29
C PHE A 157 10.62 -9.59 -9.47
N GLN A 158 10.15 -9.36 -10.69
CA GLN A 158 10.81 -9.89 -11.89
C GLN A 158 12.22 -9.29 -12.07
N ASN A 159 12.33 -7.97 -11.97
CA ASN A 159 13.63 -7.29 -12.05
C ASN A 159 14.57 -7.72 -10.91
N LEU A 160 14.03 -8.02 -9.73
CA LEU A 160 14.83 -8.48 -8.59
C LEU A 160 15.49 -9.83 -8.89
N ARG A 161 14.76 -10.77 -9.51
CA ARG A 161 15.32 -12.05 -9.97
C ARG A 161 16.44 -11.84 -10.98
N THR A 162 16.21 -11.00 -11.99
CA THR A 162 17.20 -10.71 -13.04
C THR A 162 18.48 -10.12 -12.43
N LEU A 163 18.35 -9.07 -11.61
CA LEU A 163 19.49 -8.42 -10.95
C LEU A 163 20.24 -9.34 -10.00
N TRP A 164 19.52 -10.24 -9.31
CA TRP A 164 20.13 -11.22 -8.41
C TRP A 164 21.01 -12.21 -9.17
N LEU A 165 20.52 -12.74 -10.30
CA LEU A 165 21.25 -13.66 -11.17
C LEU A 165 22.49 -12.99 -11.79
N GLU A 166 22.35 -11.75 -12.27
CA GLU A 166 23.47 -10.95 -12.82
C GLU A 166 24.59 -10.72 -11.79
N CYS A 167 24.25 -10.67 -10.50
CA CYS A 167 25.23 -10.48 -9.42
C CYS A 167 25.82 -11.79 -8.86
N ALA A 168 25.45 -12.95 -9.44
CA ALA A 168 26.01 -14.28 -9.18
C ALA A 168 26.20 -14.67 -7.70
N GLY A 169 25.35 -14.20 -6.78
CA GLY A 169 25.34 -14.56 -5.35
C GLY A 169 26.62 -14.23 -4.53
N GLN A 170 27.75 -13.91 -5.17
CA GLN A 170 29.06 -13.79 -4.52
C GLN A 170 29.42 -12.35 -4.11
N VAL A 171 28.83 -11.33 -4.75
CA VAL A 171 29.22 -9.92 -4.53
C VAL A 171 28.45 -9.27 -3.36
N TRP A 172 27.58 -10.01 -2.66
CA TRP A 172 26.74 -9.49 -1.57
C TRP A 172 27.36 -9.65 -0.18
N LYS A 173 28.50 -10.36 -0.06
CA LYS A 173 29.18 -10.59 1.22
C LYS A 173 29.84 -9.34 1.82
N GLU A 174 29.98 -8.26 1.04
CA GLU A 174 30.83 -7.11 1.42
C GLU A 174 30.06 -5.79 1.57
N SER A 175 28.72 -5.81 1.66
CA SER A 175 27.96 -4.55 1.77
C SER A 175 26.75 -4.66 2.69
N GLU A 176 26.97 -5.01 3.95
CA GLU A 176 26.11 -4.49 5.01
C GLU A 176 26.28 -2.96 5.05
N LYS A 177 25.15 -2.23 5.03
CA LYS A 177 25.15 -0.76 5.15
C LYS A 177 25.90 -0.38 6.43
N PRO A 178 26.87 0.53 6.43
CA PRO A 178 27.41 1.04 7.68
C PRO A 178 26.26 1.67 8.48
N SER A 179 26.03 1.17 9.69
CA SER A 179 25.14 1.81 10.66
C SER A 179 25.62 3.24 10.86
N ILE A 180 24.74 4.23 10.72
CA ILE A 180 25.02 5.59 11.17
C ILE A 180 25.19 5.49 12.69
N GLN A 181 26.43 5.43 13.17
CA GLN A 181 26.72 5.57 14.59
C GLN A 181 26.37 6.99 15.00
N GLN A 182 25.36 7.06 15.86
CA GLN A 182 25.03 8.19 16.70
C GLN A 182 26.30 8.72 17.35
N ILE A 183 26.71 9.93 16.98
CA ILE A 183 27.87 10.62 17.55
C ILE A 183 27.46 11.05 18.97
N SER A 184 27.82 10.28 19.98
CA SER A 184 27.80 10.74 21.37
C SER A 184 29.03 11.64 21.59
N PRO A 185 28.88 12.88 22.11
CA PRO A 185 30.03 13.71 22.43
C PRO A 185 30.70 13.15 23.69
N SER A 186 31.89 12.56 23.54
CA SER A 186 32.70 12.17 24.69
C SER A 186 33.46 13.40 25.19
N SER A 187 33.00 13.93 26.32
CA SER A 187 33.72 14.93 27.10
C SER A 187 34.89 14.29 27.86
N GLN A 188 36.05 14.93 27.72
CA GLN A 188 37.19 14.99 28.66
C GLN A 188 38.18 13.81 28.74
N ALA A 189 39.44 14.08 28.38
CA ALA A 189 40.52 14.24 29.37
C ALA A 189 41.73 14.96 28.73
N LEU A 190 42.12 16.08 29.34
CA LEU A 190 43.29 16.89 29.01
C LEU A 190 44.55 16.15 29.51
N ALA A 191 45.46 15.76 28.63
CA ALA A 191 46.79 15.27 29.01
C ALA A 191 47.84 16.27 28.51
N ILE A 192 48.37 17.06 29.46
CA ILE A 192 49.49 17.99 29.29
C ILE A 192 50.76 17.14 29.14
N LEU A 193 51.57 17.40 28.10
CA LEU A 193 52.95 16.95 27.98
C LEU A 193 53.83 18.17 27.66
N PRO A 194 54.98 18.36 28.35
CA PRO A 194 55.76 19.58 28.27
C PRO A 194 56.59 19.60 26.97
N GLN A 195 56.55 20.74 26.27
CA GLN A 195 57.35 20.99 25.09
C GLN A 195 58.77 21.40 25.53
N LYS A 196 59.77 20.61 25.15
CA LYS A 196 61.19 20.92 25.37
C LYS A 196 61.64 21.94 24.31
N ASP A 197 61.96 23.15 24.79
CA ASP A 197 62.64 24.22 24.08
C ASP A 197 64.03 23.78 23.58
N ASP A 198 64.33 24.09 22.33
CA ASP A 198 65.71 24.21 21.83
C ASP A 198 65.75 25.36 20.81
N PHE A 199 65.93 26.57 21.34
CA PHE A 199 66.29 27.78 20.59
C PHE A 199 67.79 27.73 20.30
N LYS A 200 68.17 27.80 19.01
CA LYS A 200 69.56 28.01 18.60
C LYS A 200 69.73 29.45 18.11
N ILE A 201 70.63 30.17 18.79
CA ILE A 201 71.15 31.51 18.46
C ILE A 201 71.99 31.44 17.19
#